data_AF-A0A960P9K2-F1
#
_entry.id   AF-A0A960P9K2-F1
#
_cell.length_a   1.000
_cell.length_b   1.000
_cell.length_c   1.000
_cell.angle_alpha   90.00
_cell.angle_beta   90.00
_cell.angle_gamma   90.00
#
_symmetry.space_group_name_H-M   'P 1'
#
loop_
_entity.id
_entity.type
_entity.pdbx_description
1 polymer ?
#
loop_
_entity_poly.entity_id
_entity_poly.type
_entity_poly.pdbx_seq_one_letter_code
_entity_poly.pdbx_strand_id
1 'polypeptide(L)'
;LGGLDTPEIARAFLVPEATLAQRIVRAKRKLRANHASYRIPRPAELPGRLAAVLAAISLIYTEGHTATTGESLDRPDLCAEAVRLARVLAELMPDEPEAVGLLALLLLTDARRAARTAADGSMVRLADQDRSRWDRALIAEGHDLVRACLRRDQPGPFQVQAAIAAVHADATRAEDTDWDQIVRLYDLLLGMRPDAVVALNRAVAVGERDGATAGLVALGELDAAAVEAYQPYHAARADLLARAGDPDAAAAAYDRALALTTNAPGRAFLAARRAALGPRAG
;
A
#
# COMPACT_ATOMS: atom_id res chain seq x y z
N LEU A 1 16.33 -10.93 -7.60
CA LEU A 1 15.34 -9.96 -8.13
C LEU A 1 14.76 -9.19 -6.96
N GLY A 2 14.77 -7.85 -7.05
CA GLY A 2 14.12 -6.98 -6.07
C GLY A 2 15.01 -6.34 -5.02
N GLY A 3 16.25 -6.82 -4.80
CA GLY A 3 17.21 -6.20 -3.86
C GLY A 3 16.78 -6.17 -2.38
N LEU A 4 15.64 -6.78 -2.04
CA LEU A 4 15.01 -6.67 -0.73
C LEU A 4 15.75 -7.45 0.36
N ASP A 5 15.91 -6.83 1.52
CA ASP A 5 16.41 -7.50 2.72
C ASP A 5 15.29 -8.19 3.53
N THR A 6 15.67 -8.94 4.56
CA THR A 6 14.68 -9.70 5.37
C THR A 6 13.79 -8.79 6.23
N PRO A 7 14.31 -7.75 6.90
CA PRO A 7 13.48 -6.77 7.59
C PRO A 7 12.39 -6.11 6.72
N GLU A 8 12.74 -5.65 5.51
CA GLU A 8 11.81 -5.01 4.56
C GLU A 8 10.62 -5.94 4.24
N ILE A 9 10.92 -7.19 3.89
CA ILE A 9 9.90 -8.19 3.57
C ILE A 9 9.05 -8.51 4.81
N ALA A 10 9.65 -8.63 5.99
CA ALA A 10 8.93 -9.02 7.22
C ALA A 10 7.87 -7.98 7.60
N ARG A 11 8.23 -6.69 7.48
CA ARG A 11 7.34 -5.56 7.72
C ARG A 11 6.17 -5.53 6.74
N ALA A 12 6.41 -5.79 5.46
CA ALA A 12 5.35 -5.82 4.45
C ALA A 12 4.30 -6.92 4.70
N PHE A 13 4.70 -8.02 5.34
CA PHE A 13 3.79 -9.12 5.71
C PHE A 13 3.29 -9.06 7.16
N LEU A 14 3.66 -8.03 7.94
CA LEU A 14 3.36 -7.92 9.37
C LEU A 14 3.74 -9.18 10.17
N VAL A 15 4.89 -9.77 9.88
CA VAL A 15 5.42 -10.92 10.64
C VAL A 15 6.74 -10.57 11.31
N PRO A 16 7.11 -11.22 12.43
CA PRO A 16 8.43 -11.03 13.03
C PRO A 16 9.56 -11.36 12.05
N GLU A 17 10.63 -10.57 12.06
CA GLU A 17 11.79 -10.79 11.17
C GLU A 17 12.35 -12.21 11.31
N ALA A 18 12.48 -12.71 12.55
CA ALA A 18 12.91 -14.07 12.82
C ALA A 18 12.01 -15.13 12.16
N THR A 19 10.69 -14.92 12.16
CA THR A 19 9.73 -15.81 11.50
C THR A 19 9.95 -15.81 9.99
N LEU A 20 10.15 -14.65 9.37
CA LEU A 20 10.44 -14.57 7.95
C LEU A 20 11.81 -15.18 7.60
N ALA A 21 12.85 -14.86 8.37
CA ALA A 21 14.20 -15.41 8.18
C ALA A 21 14.16 -16.95 8.20
N GLN A 22 13.45 -17.54 9.17
CA GLN A 22 13.24 -18.99 9.22
C GLN A 22 12.48 -19.53 8.01
N ARG A 23 11.44 -18.84 7.52
CA ARG A 23 10.72 -19.22 6.30
C ARG A 23 11.66 -19.23 5.09
N ILE A 24 12.51 -18.22 4.94
CA ILE A 24 13.51 -18.13 3.85
C ILE A 24 14.52 -19.28 3.94
N VAL A 25 15.06 -19.56 5.13
CA VAL A 25 16.01 -20.67 5.33
C VAL A 25 15.36 -22.02 5.00
N ARG A 26 14.13 -22.26 5.46
CA ARG A 26 13.39 -23.50 5.14
C ARG A 26 13.12 -23.62 3.64
N ALA A 27 12.74 -22.54 2.97
CA ALA A 27 12.55 -22.53 1.52
C ALA A 27 13.85 -22.84 0.76
N LYS A 28 14.97 -22.19 1.13
CA LYS A 28 16.30 -22.47 0.56
C LYS A 28 16.73 -23.92 0.77
N ARG A 29 16.51 -24.49 1.95
CA ARG A 29 16.81 -25.90 2.26
C ARG A 29 15.96 -26.85 1.40
N LYS A 30 14.66 -26.57 1.23
CA LYS A 30 13.75 -27.37 0.38
C LYS A 30 14.17 -27.33 -1.10
N LEU A 31 14.57 -26.16 -1.61
CA LEU A 31 15.08 -26.03 -2.99
C LEU A 31 16.37 -26.83 -3.20
N ARG A 32 17.30 -26.80 -2.24
CA ARG A 32 18.53 -27.60 -2.29
C ARG A 32 18.25 -29.11 -2.21
N ALA A 33 17.38 -29.52 -1.28
CA ALA A 33 17.02 -30.94 -1.09
C ALA A 33 16.34 -31.56 -2.31
N ASN A 34 15.57 -30.76 -3.06
CA ASN A 34 14.83 -31.24 -4.24
C ASN A 34 15.62 -31.15 -5.55
N HIS A 35 16.90 -30.76 -5.53
CA HIS A 35 17.70 -30.48 -6.73
C HIS A 35 16.95 -29.64 -7.77
N ALA A 36 16.15 -28.67 -7.31
CA ALA A 36 15.28 -27.90 -8.18
C ALA A 36 16.14 -27.11 -9.19
N SER A 37 16.18 -27.58 -10.43
CA SER A 37 16.85 -26.88 -11.53
C SER A 37 16.01 -25.66 -11.91
N TYR A 38 16.69 -24.52 -12.09
CA TYR A 38 16.04 -23.36 -12.68
C TYR A 38 15.70 -23.71 -14.13
N ARG A 39 14.41 -23.91 -14.39
CA ARG A 39 13.87 -24.16 -15.72
C ARG A 39 12.70 -23.23 -16.00
N ILE A 40 12.48 -22.94 -17.27
CA ILE A 40 11.30 -22.23 -17.71
C ILE A 40 10.08 -23.13 -17.43
N PRO A 41 9.06 -22.64 -16.68
CA PRO A 41 7.83 -23.39 -16.44
C PRO A 41 7.10 -23.63 -17.76
N ARG A 42 6.42 -24.77 -17.88
CA ARG A 42 5.48 -25.01 -18.99
C ARG A 42 4.21 -24.17 -18.76
N PRO A 43 3.43 -23.83 -19.80
CA PRO A 43 2.21 -23.03 -19.66
C PRO A 43 1.24 -23.58 -18.59
N ALA A 44 1.04 -24.90 -18.53
CA ALA A 44 0.18 -25.55 -17.54
C ALA A 44 0.64 -25.41 -16.08
N GLU A 45 1.90 -25.03 -15.84
CA GLU A 45 2.48 -24.83 -14.51
C GLU A 45 2.38 -23.37 -14.04
N LEU A 46 2.00 -22.44 -14.94
CA LEU A 46 1.91 -21.02 -14.63
C LEU A 46 0.82 -20.70 -13.58
N PRO A 47 -0.43 -21.22 -13.68
CA PRO A 47 -1.49 -20.87 -12.72
C PRO A 47 -1.11 -21.20 -11.27
N GLY A 48 -0.48 -22.37 -11.05
CA GLY A 48 -0.03 -22.79 -9.72
C GLY A 48 1.10 -21.95 -9.11
N ARG A 49 1.75 -21.08 -9.91
CA ARG A 49 2.84 -20.19 -9.49
C ARG A 49 2.43 -18.72 -9.45
N LEU A 50 1.30 -18.38 -10.07
CA LEU A 50 0.88 -17.00 -10.31
C LEU A 50 0.76 -16.19 -9.01
N ALA A 51 0.09 -16.74 -7.99
CA ALA A 51 -0.10 -16.03 -6.72
C ALA A 51 1.22 -15.59 -6.07
N ALA A 52 2.26 -16.43 -6.12
CA ALA A 52 3.58 -16.11 -5.58
C ALA A 52 4.30 -15.05 -6.41
N VAL A 53 4.15 -15.07 -7.74
CA VAL A 53 4.73 -14.07 -8.65
C VAL A 53 4.06 -12.70 -8.44
N LEU A 54 2.73 -12.66 -8.38
CA LEU A 54 1.98 -11.43 -8.11
C LEU A 54 2.39 -10.81 -6.77
N ALA A 55 2.46 -11.62 -5.71
CA ALA A 55 2.91 -11.16 -4.40
C ALA A 55 4.34 -10.61 -4.43
N ALA A 56 5.25 -11.26 -5.17
CA ALA A 56 6.63 -10.78 -5.30
C ALA A 56 6.71 -9.45 -6.06
N ILE A 57 5.99 -9.31 -7.18
CA ILE A 57 5.95 -8.06 -7.96
C ILE A 57 5.34 -6.93 -7.12
N SER A 58 4.22 -7.18 -6.46
CA SER A 58 3.57 -6.22 -5.55
C SER A 58 4.51 -5.77 -4.43
N LEU A 59 5.26 -6.69 -3.84
CA LEU A 59 6.23 -6.37 -2.78
C LEU A 59 7.41 -5.53 -3.28
N ILE A 60 7.97 -5.86 -4.44
CA ILE A 60 9.03 -5.06 -5.08
C ILE A 60 8.52 -3.63 -5.31
N TYR A 61 7.28 -3.49 -5.80
CA TYR A 61 6.69 -2.19 -5.99
C TYR A 61 6.46 -1.46 -4.66
N THR A 62 5.90 -2.12 -3.64
CA THR A 62 5.63 -1.49 -2.33
C THR A 62 6.89 -0.92 -1.70
N GLU A 63 7.98 -1.69 -1.70
CA GLU A 63 9.26 -1.20 -1.15
C GLU A 63 9.89 -0.14 -2.05
N GLY A 64 9.75 -0.26 -3.38
CA GLY A 64 10.16 0.80 -4.28
C GLY A 64 9.36 2.09 -4.08
N HIS A 65 8.06 1.98 -3.79
CA HIS A 65 7.15 3.11 -3.70
C HIS A 65 7.29 3.83 -2.35
N THR A 66 7.51 3.09 -1.27
CA THR A 66 7.72 3.66 0.07
C THR A 66 8.99 3.03 0.63
N ALA A 67 10.13 3.68 0.42
CA ALA A 67 11.39 3.19 0.93
C ALA A 67 11.30 3.06 2.46
N THR A 68 11.41 1.83 2.96
CA THR A 68 11.30 1.53 4.37
C THR A 68 12.50 2.09 5.15
N THR A 69 13.64 2.24 4.47
CA THR A 69 14.89 2.77 5.03
C THR A 69 15.56 3.76 4.07
N GLY A 70 16.47 4.58 4.60
CA GLY A 70 17.27 5.52 3.82
C GLY A 70 16.77 6.97 3.82
N GLU A 71 17.43 7.76 2.97
CA GLU A 71 17.22 9.22 2.85
C GLU A 71 16.18 9.58 1.77
N SER A 72 15.83 8.66 0.89
CA SER A 72 14.84 8.85 -0.18
C SER A 72 13.47 8.28 0.19
N LEU A 73 12.40 8.86 -0.36
CA LEU A 73 11.02 8.40 -0.16
C LEU A 73 10.67 7.17 -1.01
N ASP A 74 11.35 7.01 -2.14
CA ASP A 74 11.15 5.96 -3.11
C ASP A 74 12.47 5.45 -3.70
N ARG A 75 12.42 4.26 -4.32
CA ARG A 75 13.46 3.65 -5.16
C ARG A 75 12.87 3.50 -6.57
N PRO A 76 13.01 4.52 -7.43
CA PRO A 76 12.32 4.57 -8.73
C PRO A 76 12.65 3.40 -9.65
N ASP A 77 13.89 2.91 -9.58
CA ASP A 77 14.38 1.73 -10.31
C ASP A 77 13.56 0.47 -9.99
N LEU A 78 13.24 0.22 -8.72
CA LEU A 78 12.43 -0.93 -8.34
C LEU A 78 10.97 -0.80 -8.77
N CYS A 79 10.44 0.42 -8.73
CA CYS A 79 9.08 0.64 -9.21
C CYS A 79 8.97 0.42 -10.71
N ALA A 80 9.92 0.96 -11.47
CA ALA A 80 10.00 0.75 -12.91
C ALA A 80 10.15 -0.74 -13.24
N GLU A 81 10.99 -1.47 -12.49
CA GLU A 81 11.14 -2.91 -12.67
C GLU A 81 9.87 -3.69 -12.31
N ALA A 82 9.17 -3.35 -11.23
CA ALA A 82 7.91 -4.00 -10.88
C ALA A 82 6.81 -3.74 -11.93
N VAL A 83 6.70 -2.52 -12.45
CA VAL A 83 5.79 -2.19 -13.56
C VAL A 83 6.16 -2.98 -14.81
N ARG A 84 7.46 -3.05 -15.17
CA ARG A 84 7.93 -3.84 -16.30
C ARG A 84 7.58 -5.33 -16.16
N LEU A 85 7.78 -5.90 -14.97
CA LEU A 85 7.44 -7.29 -14.68
C LEU A 85 5.92 -7.54 -14.72
N ALA A 86 5.11 -6.62 -14.20
CA ALA A 86 3.66 -6.70 -14.28
C ALA A 86 3.16 -6.66 -15.73
N ARG A 87 3.75 -5.81 -16.59
CA ARG A 87 3.45 -5.76 -18.03
C ARG A 87 3.75 -7.09 -18.72
N VAL A 88 4.95 -7.64 -18.50
CA VAL A 88 5.34 -8.95 -19.05
C VAL A 88 4.38 -10.04 -18.59
N LEU A 89 3.97 -10.03 -17.31
CA LEU A 89 3.03 -11.02 -16.80
C LEU A 89 1.64 -10.90 -17.43
N ALA A 90 1.12 -9.68 -17.58
CA ALA A 90 -0.17 -9.43 -18.22
C ALA A 90 -0.16 -9.80 -19.72
N GLU A 91 0.98 -9.64 -20.40
CA GLU A 91 1.15 -10.07 -21.80
C GLU A 91 1.22 -11.61 -21.92
N LEU A 92 1.91 -12.29 -21.00
CA LEU A 92 2.02 -13.74 -20.98
C LEU A 92 0.72 -14.45 -20.57
N MET A 93 -0.11 -13.78 -19.77
CA MET A 93 -1.35 -14.32 -19.21
C MET A 93 -2.51 -13.31 -19.32
N PRO A 94 -2.93 -12.95 -20.54
CA PRO A 94 -3.92 -11.88 -20.76
C PRO A 94 -5.33 -12.21 -20.25
N ASP A 95 -5.61 -13.49 -20.03
CA ASP A 95 -6.87 -13.98 -19.50
C ASP A 95 -6.89 -14.10 -17.97
N GLU A 96 -5.75 -13.89 -17.29
CA GLU A 96 -5.66 -13.92 -15.82
C GLU A 96 -6.01 -12.55 -15.22
N PRO A 97 -7.20 -12.38 -14.61
CA PRO A 97 -7.69 -11.06 -14.21
C PRO A 97 -6.83 -10.40 -13.13
N GLU A 98 -6.23 -11.19 -12.23
CA GLU A 98 -5.35 -10.66 -11.17
C GLU A 98 -4.00 -10.17 -11.69
N ALA A 99 -3.49 -10.68 -12.82
CA ALA A 99 -2.28 -10.14 -13.44
C ALA A 99 -2.54 -8.75 -14.03
N VAL A 100 -3.67 -8.60 -14.72
CA VAL A 100 -4.16 -7.32 -15.26
C VAL A 100 -4.48 -6.35 -14.12
N GLY A 101 -5.15 -6.82 -13.06
CA GLY A 101 -5.47 -6.02 -11.87
C GLY A 101 -4.22 -5.51 -11.16
N LEU A 102 -3.17 -6.34 -11.00
CA LEU A 102 -1.92 -5.89 -10.41
C LEU A 102 -1.26 -4.81 -11.27
N LEU A 103 -1.17 -4.99 -12.59
CA LEU A 103 -0.62 -3.95 -13.47
C LEU A 103 -1.40 -2.64 -13.32
N ALA A 104 -2.73 -2.69 -13.35
CA ALA A 104 -3.58 -1.52 -13.18
C ALA A 104 -3.30 -0.80 -11.85
N LEU A 105 -3.22 -1.54 -10.75
CA LEU A 105 -2.87 -1.01 -9.43
C LEU A 105 -1.52 -0.29 -9.45
N LEU A 106 -0.49 -0.91 -10.05
CA LEU A 106 0.84 -0.32 -10.10
C LEU A 106 0.85 0.98 -10.91
N LEU A 107 0.21 1.01 -12.08
CA LEU A 107 0.16 2.20 -12.95
C LEU A 107 -0.59 3.35 -12.28
N LEU A 108 -1.76 3.10 -11.68
CA LEU A 108 -2.55 4.11 -10.99
C LEU A 108 -1.81 4.66 -9.76
N THR A 109 -1.07 3.80 -9.07
CA THR A 109 -0.25 4.21 -7.93
C THR A 109 0.99 4.98 -8.37
N ASP A 110 1.56 4.63 -9.53
CA ASP A 110 2.77 5.26 -10.09
C ASP A 110 2.48 6.62 -10.70
N ALA A 111 1.28 6.81 -11.26
CA ALA A 111 0.87 8.05 -11.90
C ALA A 111 1.06 9.30 -11.04
N ARG A 112 0.93 9.15 -9.72
CA ARG A 112 1.09 10.26 -8.76
C ARG A 112 2.51 10.45 -8.23
N ARG A 113 3.50 9.66 -8.66
CA ARG A 113 4.87 9.66 -8.12
C ARG A 113 5.46 11.06 -7.99
N ALA A 114 5.40 11.85 -9.07
CA ALA A 114 5.97 13.19 -9.10
C ALA A 114 5.35 14.13 -8.04
N ALA A 115 4.09 13.92 -7.65
CA ALA A 115 3.39 14.77 -6.71
C ALA A 115 3.61 14.38 -5.23
N ARG A 116 4.23 13.23 -4.95
CA ARG A 116 4.38 12.70 -3.57
C ARG A 116 5.43 13.43 -2.73
N THR A 117 6.30 14.19 -3.39
CA THR A 117 7.40 14.91 -2.76
C THR A 117 7.38 16.36 -3.21
N ALA A 118 7.47 17.28 -2.26
CA ALA A 118 7.61 18.71 -2.53
C ALA A 118 9.05 19.05 -2.97
N ALA A 119 9.25 20.28 -3.43
CA ALA A 119 10.57 20.73 -3.91
C ALA A 119 11.66 20.70 -2.82
N ASP A 120 11.27 20.77 -1.55
CA ASP A 120 12.14 20.69 -0.38
C ASP A 120 12.41 19.23 0.08
N GLY A 121 11.89 18.23 -0.65
CA GLY A 121 12.04 16.82 -0.31
C GLY A 121 11.01 16.31 0.71
N SER A 122 10.10 17.16 1.20
CA SER A 122 9.08 16.75 2.17
C SER A 122 7.99 15.88 1.55
N MET A 123 7.45 14.95 2.35
CA MET A 123 6.35 14.08 1.94
C MET A 123 5.04 14.87 1.83
N VAL A 124 4.29 14.64 0.76
CA VAL A 124 2.98 15.27 0.50
C VAL A 124 1.86 14.23 0.62
N ARG A 125 0.88 14.48 1.51
CA ARG A 125 -0.30 13.61 1.69
C ARG A 125 -1.11 13.53 0.40
N LEU A 126 -1.76 12.40 0.14
CA LEU A 126 -2.58 12.20 -1.05
C LEU A 126 -3.61 13.33 -1.29
N ALA A 127 -4.24 13.83 -0.24
CA ALA A 127 -5.21 14.92 -0.30
C ALA A 127 -4.58 16.28 -0.65
N ASP A 128 -3.29 16.47 -0.36
CA ASP A 128 -2.56 17.72 -0.60
C ASP A 128 -1.74 17.67 -1.91
N GLN A 129 -1.75 16.53 -2.62
CA GLN A 129 -1.00 16.38 -3.86
C GLN A 129 -1.59 17.24 -4.97
N ASP A 130 -0.72 17.95 -5.67
CA ASP A 130 -1.09 18.64 -6.91
C ASP A 130 -1.41 17.61 -7.99
N ARG A 131 -2.71 17.36 -8.20
CA ARG A 131 -3.23 16.41 -9.19
C ARG A 131 -2.98 16.83 -10.63
N SER A 132 -2.58 18.08 -10.89
CA SER A 132 -2.14 18.49 -12.23
C SER A 132 -0.80 17.86 -12.63
N ARG A 133 0.01 17.45 -11.65
CA ARG A 133 1.30 16.77 -11.83
C ARG A 133 1.17 15.25 -11.95
N TRP A 134 -0.05 14.71 -11.92
CA TRP A 134 -0.27 13.28 -12.08
C TRP A 134 -0.19 12.89 -13.56
N ASP A 135 0.47 11.76 -13.83
CA ASP A 135 0.63 11.23 -15.18
C ASP A 135 -0.70 10.75 -15.74
N ARG A 136 -1.25 11.51 -16.68
CA ARG A 136 -2.54 11.24 -17.31
C ARG A 136 -2.52 10.03 -18.22
N ALA A 137 -1.37 9.67 -18.80
CA ALA A 137 -1.24 8.49 -19.64
C ALA A 137 -1.31 7.21 -18.77
N LEU A 138 -0.60 7.19 -17.64
CA LEU A 138 -0.65 6.08 -16.69
C LEU A 138 -2.05 5.93 -16.06
N ILE A 139 -2.74 7.04 -15.76
CA ILE A 139 -4.13 7.01 -15.27
C ILE A 139 -5.06 6.41 -16.31
N ALA A 140 -5.02 6.90 -17.55
CA ALA A 140 -5.88 6.44 -18.63
C ALA A 140 -5.69 4.93 -18.87
N GLU A 141 -4.44 4.48 -18.95
CA GLU A 141 -4.13 3.06 -19.10
C GLU A 141 -4.61 2.23 -17.90
N GLY A 142 -4.36 2.69 -16.67
CA GLY A 142 -4.82 2.01 -15.46
C GLY A 142 -6.35 1.87 -15.41
N HIS A 143 -7.08 2.93 -15.79
CA HIS A 143 -8.54 2.90 -15.90
C HIS A 143 -9.02 1.92 -16.98
N ASP A 144 -8.37 1.86 -18.13
CA ASP A 144 -8.70 0.90 -19.20
C ASP A 144 -8.57 -0.54 -18.71
N LEU A 145 -7.50 -0.84 -17.98
CA LEU A 145 -7.25 -2.16 -17.39
C LEU A 145 -8.28 -2.49 -16.30
N VAL A 146 -8.61 -1.55 -15.40
CA VAL A 146 -9.67 -1.75 -14.40
C VAL A 146 -11.00 -2.05 -15.08
N ARG A 147 -11.38 -1.29 -16.11
CA ARG A 147 -12.62 -1.54 -16.87
C ARG A 147 -12.59 -2.91 -17.56
N ALA A 148 -11.42 -3.35 -18.04
CA ALA A 148 -11.26 -4.68 -18.64
C ALA A 148 -11.41 -5.82 -17.61
N CYS A 149 -10.99 -5.61 -16.37
CA CYS A 149 -11.21 -6.54 -15.26
C CYS A 149 -12.69 -6.58 -14.86
N LEU A 150 -13.34 -5.42 -14.71
CA LEU A 150 -14.77 -5.34 -14.36
C LEU A 150 -15.67 -6.08 -15.36
N ARG A 151 -15.36 -5.99 -16.67
CA ARG A 151 -16.11 -6.73 -17.72
C ARG A 151 -16.01 -8.25 -17.59
N ARG A 152 -15.00 -8.79 -16.90
CA ARG A 152 -14.81 -10.23 -16.71
C ARG A 152 -15.60 -10.79 -15.53
N ASP A 153 -16.10 -9.93 -14.64
CA ASP A 153 -16.89 -10.28 -13.46
C ASP A 153 -16.28 -11.39 -12.58
N GLN A 154 -14.95 -11.34 -12.43
CA GLN A 154 -14.16 -12.28 -11.62
C GLN A 154 -13.26 -11.49 -10.67
N PRO A 155 -13.84 -10.81 -9.65
CA PRO A 155 -13.09 -9.90 -8.81
C PRO A 155 -12.10 -10.65 -7.92
N GLY A 156 -10.89 -10.11 -7.81
CA GLY A 156 -9.86 -10.58 -6.90
C GLY A 156 -9.13 -9.42 -6.22
N PRO A 157 -8.25 -9.72 -5.24
CA PRO A 157 -7.67 -8.71 -4.38
C PRO A 157 -6.96 -7.57 -5.12
N PHE A 158 -6.12 -7.87 -6.12
CA PHE A 158 -5.40 -6.82 -6.84
C PHE A 158 -6.33 -6.00 -7.74
N GLN A 159 -7.36 -6.62 -8.31
CA GLN A 159 -8.38 -5.89 -9.06
C GLN A 159 -9.17 -4.91 -8.19
N VAL A 160 -9.56 -5.32 -6.98
CA VAL A 160 -10.29 -4.43 -6.05
C VAL A 160 -9.38 -3.31 -5.56
N GLN A 161 -8.12 -3.59 -5.24
CA GLN A 161 -7.14 -2.55 -4.91
C GLN A 161 -6.93 -1.57 -6.07
N ALA A 162 -6.84 -2.06 -7.31
CA ALA A 162 -6.76 -1.20 -8.50
C ALA A 162 -8.00 -0.32 -8.66
N ALA A 163 -9.20 -0.86 -8.39
CA ALA A 163 -10.43 -0.08 -8.41
C ALA A 163 -10.41 1.04 -7.36
N ILE A 164 -9.91 0.77 -6.14
CA ILE A 164 -9.75 1.82 -5.11
C ILE A 164 -8.80 2.92 -5.60
N ALA A 165 -7.66 2.54 -6.18
CA ALA A 165 -6.71 3.49 -6.77
C ALA A 165 -7.34 4.28 -7.92
N ALA A 166 -8.18 3.64 -8.74
CA ALA A 166 -8.88 4.27 -9.85
C ALA A 166 -9.87 5.34 -9.37
N VAL A 167 -10.62 5.09 -8.28
CA VAL A 167 -11.54 6.09 -7.70
C VAL A 167 -10.77 7.33 -7.23
N HIS A 168 -9.62 7.15 -6.59
CA HIS A 168 -8.76 8.29 -6.25
C HIS A 168 -8.26 9.04 -7.49
N ALA A 169 -7.85 8.31 -8.54
CA ALA A 169 -7.32 8.86 -9.78
C ALA A 169 -8.36 9.61 -10.62
N ASP A 170 -9.64 9.25 -10.50
CA ASP A 170 -10.74 9.83 -11.28
C ASP A 170 -11.17 11.21 -10.74
N ALA A 171 -11.07 11.41 -9.43
CA ALA A 171 -11.45 12.69 -8.82
C ALA A 171 -10.53 13.85 -9.27
N THR A 172 -11.12 14.99 -9.62
CA THR A 172 -10.36 16.18 -10.04
C THR A 172 -9.70 16.91 -8.88
N ARG A 173 -10.38 16.96 -7.75
CA ARG A 173 -9.90 17.51 -6.48
C ARG A 173 -9.98 16.45 -5.39
N ALA A 174 -9.32 16.67 -4.26
CA ALA A 174 -9.30 15.68 -3.18
C ALA A 174 -10.68 15.45 -2.57
N GLU A 175 -11.42 16.54 -2.38
CA GLU A 175 -12.79 16.58 -1.88
C GLU A 175 -13.83 15.93 -2.82
N ASP A 176 -13.50 15.77 -4.11
CA ASP A 176 -14.38 15.10 -5.08
C ASP A 176 -14.26 13.56 -5.04
N THR A 177 -13.39 13.03 -4.16
CA THR A 177 -13.16 11.57 -4.05
C THR A 177 -14.43 10.87 -3.57
N ASP A 178 -14.90 9.87 -4.32
CA ASP A 178 -16.07 9.05 -3.94
C ASP A 178 -15.69 8.08 -2.80
N TRP A 179 -15.75 8.58 -1.57
CA TRP A 179 -15.48 7.80 -0.37
C TRP A 179 -16.52 6.71 -0.11
N ASP A 180 -17.77 6.89 -0.57
CA ASP A 180 -18.80 5.86 -0.52
C ASP A 180 -18.38 4.62 -1.30
N GLN A 181 -17.88 4.82 -2.53
CA GLN A 181 -17.36 3.74 -3.36
C GLN A 181 -16.11 3.12 -2.76
N ILE A 182 -15.18 3.92 -2.23
CA ILE A 182 -13.95 3.41 -1.59
C ILE A 182 -14.29 2.51 -0.40
N VAL A 183 -15.24 2.90 0.47
CA VAL A 183 -15.65 2.06 1.61
C VAL A 183 -16.25 0.74 1.11
N ARG A 184 -17.14 0.76 0.12
CA ARG A 184 -17.70 -0.47 -0.47
C ARG A 184 -16.63 -1.39 -1.07
N LEU A 185 -15.62 -0.82 -1.72
CA LEU A 185 -14.50 -1.58 -2.27
C LEU A 185 -13.62 -2.18 -1.16
N TYR A 186 -13.40 -1.46 -0.06
CA TYR A 186 -12.72 -2.02 1.11
C TYR A 186 -13.55 -3.11 1.82
N ASP A 187 -14.88 -2.97 1.90
CA ASP A 187 -15.77 -4.03 2.39
C ASP A 187 -15.60 -5.31 1.58
N LEU A 188 -15.62 -5.19 0.24
CA LEU A 188 -15.39 -6.30 -0.67
C LEU A 188 -14.00 -6.93 -0.48
N LEU A 189 -12.96 -6.09 -0.40
CA LEU A 189 -11.58 -6.54 -0.21
C LEU A 189 -11.41 -7.26 1.13
N LEU A 190 -12.03 -6.77 2.20
CA LEU A 190 -11.96 -7.38 3.53
C LEU A 190 -12.64 -8.75 3.56
N GLY A 191 -13.74 -8.92 2.82
CA GLY A 191 -14.39 -10.22 2.62
C GLY A 191 -13.49 -11.25 1.90
N MET A 192 -12.63 -10.79 0.99
CA MET A 192 -11.64 -11.64 0.29
C MET A 192 -10.37 -11.88 1.12
N ARG A 193 -9.95 -10.86 1.87
CA ARG A 193 -8.70 -10.79 2.64
C ARG A 193 -8.94 -10.13 4.00
N PRO A 194 -9.30 -10.92 5.02
CA PRO A 194 -9.52 -10.41 6.37
C PRO A 194 -8.18 -10.20 7.08
N ASP A 195 -7.46 -9.14 6.71
CA ASP A 195 -6.20 -8.75 7.34
C ASP A 195 -6.23 -7.32 7.90
N ALA A 196 -5.37 -7.08 8.90
CA ALA A 196 -5.35 -5.83 9.66
C ALA A 196 -5.00 -4.60 8.81
N VAL A 197 -4.27 -4.77 7.70
CA VAL A 197 -3.92 -3.65 6.80
C VAL A 197 -5.15 -3.21 6.02
N VAL A 198 -5.93 -4.16 5.50
CA VAL A 198 -7.20 -3.87 4.81
C VAL A 198 -8.19 -3.22 5.78
N ALA A 199 -8.32 -3.76 7.00
CA ALA A 199 -9.20 -3.20 8.03
C ALA A 199 -8.80 -1.77 8.44
N LEU A 200 -7.50 -1.50 8.59
CA LEU A 200 -6.97 -0.17 8.86
C LEU A 200 -7.33 0.82 7.75
N ASN A 201 -7.04 0.46 6.50
CA ASN A 201 -7.31 1.35 5.37
C ASN A 201 -8.81 1.62 5.20
N ARG A 202 -9.65 0.62 5.48
CA ARG A 202 -11.11 0.78 5.55
C ARG A 202 -11.52 1.78 6.63
N ALA A 203 -10.97 1.68 7.84
CA ALA A 203 -11.27 2.60 8.93
C ALA A 203 -10.90 4.06 8.60
N VAL A 204 -9.78 4.26 7.88
CA VAL A 204 -9.42 5.59 7.33
C VAL A 204 -10.48 6.07 6.34
N ALA A 205 -10.90 5.22 5.39
CA ALA A 205 -11.95 5.59 4.42
C ALA A 205 -13.29 5.93 5.08
N VAL A 206 -13.68 5.20 6.14
CA VAL A 206 -14.85 5.52 6.96
C VAL A 206 -14.66 6.89 7.65
N GLY A 207 -13.46 7.19 8.15
CA GLY A 207 -13.15 8.49 8.74
C GLY A 207 -13.26 9.66 7.76
N GLU A 208 -12.96 9.44 6.48
CA GLU A 208 -13.12 10.45 5.43
C GLU A 208 -14.58 10.63 5.00
N ARG A 209 -15.35 9.53 4.93
CA ARG A 209 -16.77 9.57 4.57
C ARG A 209 -17.65 10.13 5.69
N ASP A 210 -17.51 9.58 6.90
CA ASP A 210 -18.44 9.76 8.02
C ASP A 210 -17.87 10.67 9.12
N GLY A 211 -16.63 11.15 8.94
CA GLY A 211 -15.93 12.02 9.87
C GLY A 211 -15.00 11.30 10.85
N ALA A 212 -14.13 12.09 11.49
CA ALA A 212 -12.99 11.57 12.23
C ALA A 212 -13.37 10.62 13.37
N THR A 213 -14.46 10.90 14.10
CA THR A 213 -14.96 10.03 15.18
C THR A 213 -15.38 8.66 14.68
N ALA A 214 -16.05 8.57 13.52
CA ALA A 214 -16.44 7.28 12.94
C ALA A 214 -15.20 6.46 12.55
N GLY A 215 -14.18 7.11 11.99
CA GLY A 215 -12.89 6.48 11.71
C GLY A 215 -12.19 5.95 12.98
N LEU A 216 -12.22 6.71 14.08
CA LEU A 216 -11.65 6.27 15.37
C LEU A 216 -12.38 5.07 15.97
N VAL A 217 -13.72 5.04 15.87
CA VAL A 217 -14.51 3.87 16.27
C VAL A 217 -14.09 2.65 15.46
N ALA A 218 -14.03 2.77 14.13
CA ALA A 218 -13.60 1.68 13.26
C ALA A 218 -12.15 1.24 13.56
N LEU A 219 -11.24 2.15 13.88
CA LEU A 219 -9.87 1.80 14.30
C LEU A 219 -9.84 1.02 15.62
N GLY A 220 -10.76 1.32 16.55
CA GLY A 220 -10.87 0.64 17.84
C GLY A 220 -11.33 -0.81 17.75
N GLU A 221 -11.91 -1.22 16.62
CA GLU A 221 -12.36 -2.60 16.37
C GLU A 221 -11.23 -3.52 15.90
N LEU A 222 -10.07 -2.96 15.52
CA LEU A 222 -8.92 -3.75 15.09
C LEU A 222 -8.27 -4.47 16.29
N ASP A 223 -7.73 -5.66 16.03
CA ASP A 223 -6.91 -6.37 17.01
C ASP A 223 -5.67 -5.54 17.35
N ALA A 224 -5.63 -5.02 18.59
CA ALA A 224 -4.53 -4.20 19.08
C ALA A 224 -3.17 -4.88 18.93
N ALA A 225 -3.08 -6.21 19.12
CA ALA A 225 -1.83 -6.93 18.99
C ALA A 225 -1.32 -6.95 17.55
N ALA A 226 -2.22 -6.98 16.57
CA ALA A 226 -1.87 -7.00 15.15
C ALA A 226 -1.35 -5.65 14.63
N VAL A 227 -1.73 -4.53 15.26
CA VAL A 227 -1.40 -3.18 14.80
C VAL A 227 -0.43 -2.41 15.70
N GLU A 228 -0.11 -2.93 16.89
CA GLU A 228 0.73 -2.22 17.87
C GLU A 228 2.10 -1.82 17.30
N ALA A 229 2.75 -2.71 16.55
CA ALA A 229 4.04 -2.44 15.90
C ALA A 229 3.91 -1.80 14.50
N TYR A 230 2.70 -1.46 14.07
CA TYR A 230 2.43 -0.97 12.72
C TYR A 230 2.29 0.56 12.70
N GLN A 231 3.36 1.22 12.26
CA GLN A 231 3.43 2.69 12.21
C GLN A 231 2.22 3.37 11.55
N PRO A 232 1.68 2.91 10.40
CA PRO A 232 0.55 3.55 9.75
C PRO A 232 -0.72 3.60 10.61
N TYR A 233 -0.95 2.62 11.49
CA TYR A 233 -2.07 2.64 12.43
C TYR A 233 -1.96 3.83 13.38
N HIS A 234 -0.79 4.02 13.99
CA HIS A 234 -0.56 5.14 14.92
C HIS A 234 -0.65 6.50 14.23
N ALA A 235 -0.16 6.61 12.98
CA ALA A 235 -0.28 7.84 12.21
C ALA A 235 -1.74 8.17 11.82
N ALA A 236 -2.51 7.18 11.37
CA ALA A 236 -3.94 7.35 11.08
C ALA A 236 -4.73 7.75 12.33
N ARG A 237 -4.49 7.05 13.44
CA ARG A 237 -5.11 7.37 14.73
C ARG A 237 -4.78 8.79 15.18
N ALA A 238 -3.52 9.22 15.04
CA ALA A 238 -3.10 10.57 15.40
C ALA A 238 -3.81 11.66 14.58
N ASP A 239 -3.90 11.49 13.25
CA ASP A 239 -4.57 12.44 12.38
C ASP A 239 -6.07 12.55 12.69
N LEU A 240 -6.74 11.41 12.90
CA LEU A 240 -8.16 11.39 13.26
C LEU A 240 -8.42 12.00 14.64
N LEU A 241 -7.58 11.76 15.65
CA LEU A 241 -7.69 12.40 16.96
C LEU A 241 -7.52 13.92 16.86
N ALA A 242 -6.56 14.39 16.07
CA ALA A 242 -6.35 15.82 15.85
C ALA A 242 -7.59 16.47 15.20
N ARG A 243 -8.17 15.81 14.19
CA ARG A 243 -9.41 16.26 13.51
C ARG A 243 -10.64 16.19 14.42
N ALA A 244 -10.66 15.27 15.37
CA ALA A 244 -11.72 15.13 16.37
C ALA A 244 -11.60 16.13 17.54
N GLY A 245 -10.52 16.94 17.58
CA GLY A 245 -10.31 17.94 18.62
C GLY A 245 -9.64 17.43 19.91
N ASP A 246 -8.95 16.29 19.85
CA ASP A 246 -8.17 15.73 20.97
C ASP A 246 -6.66 15.82 20.69
N PRO A 247 -6.03 17.00 20.88
CA PRO A 247 -4.62 17.22 20.54
C PRO A 247 -3.66 16.44 21.44
N ASP A 248 -4.02 16.17 22.70
CA ASP A 248 -3.15 15.46 23.64
C ASP A 248 -3.03 13.97 23.28
N ALA A 249 -4.16 13.32 22.98
CA ALA A 249 -4.16 11.95 22.50
C ALA A 249 -3.55 11.84 21.10
N ALA A 250 -3.78 12.83 20.23
CA ALA A 250 -3.15 12.90 18.91
C ALA A 250 -1.63 12.98 19.02
N ALA A 251 -1.11 13.83 19.93
CA ALA A 251 0.32 13.93 20.18
C ALA A 251 0.90 12.59 20.65
N ALA A 252 0.21 11.85 21.52
CA ALA A 252 0.66 10.53 21.98
C ALA A 252 0.71 9.51 20.84
N ALA A 253 -0.29 9.50 19.97
CA ALA A 253 -0.30 8.65 18.79
C ALA A 253 0.81 9.03 17.78
N TYR A 254 1.08 10.32 17.57
CA TYR A 254 2.20 10.76 16.75
C TYR A 254 3.56 10.35 17.32
N ASP A 255 3.75 10.46 18.64
CA ASP A 255 4.99 10.02 19.30
C ASP A 255 5.24 8.51 19.08
N ARG A 256 4.18 7.69 19.16
CA ARG A 256 4.27 6.24 18.84
C ARG A 256 4.58 6.01 17.36
N ALA A 257 3.93 6.73 16.45
CA ALA A 257 4.21 6.65 15.02
C ALA A 257 5.69 7.02 14.71
N LEU A 258 6.21 8.07 15.35
CA LEU A 258 7.60 8.51 15.22
C LEU A 258 8.59 7.43 15.69
N ALA A 259 8.32 6.78 16.82
CA ALA A 259 9.17 5.71 17.35
C ALA A 259 9.25 4.49 16.40
N LEU A 260 8.21 4.24 15.60
CA LEU A 260 8.14 3.14 14.63
C LEU A 260 8.58 3.54 13.19
N THR A 261 8.96 4.81 12.99
CA THR A 261 9.34 5.33 11.68
C THR A 261 10.86 5.25 11.47
N THR A 262 11.26 4.62 10.37
CA THR A 262 12.66 4.30 10.08
C THR A 262 13.27 5.14 8.96
N ASN A 263 12.48 5.63 8.00
CA ASN A 263 12.96 6.53 6.95
C ASN A 263 12.91 8.01 7.39
N ALA A 264 13.89 8.79 6.94
CA ALA A 264 14.05 10.19 7.34
C ALA A 264 12.88 11.10 6.89
N PRO A 265 12.38 11.00 5.65
CA PRO A 265 11.30 11.88 5.18
C PRO A 265 9.97 11.66 5.93
N GLY A 266 9.61 10.40 6.21
CA GLY A 266 8.42 10.06 7.00
C GLY A 266 8.55 10.55 8.44
N ARG A 267 9.75 10.45 9.04
CA ARG A 267 9.99 10.98 10.39
C ARG A 267 9.85 12.51 10.43
N ALA A 268 10.41 13.21 9.46
CA ALA A 268 10.29 14.66 9.34
C ALA A 268 8.82 15.09 9.19
N PHE A 269 8.07 14.40 8.32
CA PHE A 269 6.65 14.64 8.12
C PHE A 269 5.84 14.48 9.42
N LEU A 270 5.98 13.35 10.12
CA LEU A 270 5.26 13.10 11.38
C LEU A 270 5.67 14.07 12.48
N ALA A 271 6.95 14.46 12.55
CA ALA A 271 7.44 15.44 13.51
C ALA A 271 6.83 16.82 13.28
N ALA A 272 6.70 17.24 12.02
CA ALA A 272 6.03 18.49 11.66
C ALA A 272 4.54 18.46 12.04
N ARG A 273 3.83 17.35 11.76
CA ARG A 273 2.42 17.16 12.16
C ARG A 273 2.25 17.21 13.67
N ARG A 274 3.13 16.55 14.42
CA ARG A 274 3.14 16.59 15.89
C ARG A 274 3.40 18.01 16.40
N ALA A 275 4.38 18.73 15.85
CA ALA A 275 4.71 20.09 16.26
C ALA A 275 3.56 21.08 16.02
N ALA A 276 2.78 20.88 14.94
CA ALA A 276 1.63 21.72 14.62
C ALA A 276 0.48 21.64 15.65
N LEU A 277 0.45 20.62 16.51
CA LEU A 277 -0.56 20.50 17.59
C LEU A 277 -0.30 21.44 18.78
N GLY A 278 0.91 22.03 18.87
CA GLY A 278 1.33 22.80 20.05
C GLY A 278 1.83 21.93 21.21
N PRO A 279 2.27 22.54 22.33
CA PRO A 279 2.69 21.80 23.52
C PRO A 279 1.49 21.10 24.19
N ARG A 280 1.71 19.89 24.74
CA ARG A 280 0.71 19.20 25.56
C ARG A 280 0.29 20.09 26.73
N ALA A 281 -1.00 20.12 27.03
CA ALA A 281 -1.43 20.67 28.31
C ALA A 281 -0.82 19.79 29.42
N GLY A 282 -0.03 20.40 30.29
CA GLY A 282 0.70 19.72 31.36
C GLY A 282 -0.20 19.20 32.47
#